data_AF-A0A917ZWN7-F1
#
_entry.id   AF-A0A917ZWN7-F1
#
_cell.length_a   1.000
_cell.length_b   1.000
_cell.length_c   1.000
_cell.angle_alpha   90.00
_cell.angle_beta   90.00
_cell.angle_gamma   90.00
#
_symmetry.space_group_name_H-M   'P 1'
#
loop_
_entity.id
_entity.type
_entity.pdbx_description
1 polymer ?
#
loop_
_entity_poly.entity_id
_entity_poly.type
_entity_poly.pdbx_seq_one_letter_code
_entity_poly.pdbx_strand_id
1 'polypeptide(L)'
;MPTPHTLPSQAVAALTRLRETARSRSADAPEAKAELAHYVNALVGAGWPMSAVAAPLGVTRQEIHRINKQSSTLPRPARLPKVPALPEPAPEPSAKELRAPQTLTPAEAKRLRELAPLASKVRGVTAEDDPKREASEKFSKLLAEAWIRGVPRTELQKVTGQSPAAMRARLARHGYINRGASERPYKGRQAEFARKRDTCKYGHEFTPENTYEYTRPDGRVVRSCRACHVRRQRESVAARTATSTTCRNGHPLTDENTSEYTRRDGTVVRLCRVCVEQRGAESAAQQRQEVCKRGHEMTPENTYEYHRKDGKVIRTCRRCKTLRQREYEQRHGITSHR
;
A
#
# COMPACT_ATOMS: atom_id res chain seq x y z
N MET A 1 -10.42 29.49 22.50
CA MET A 1 -9.92 29.91 21.19
C MET A 1 -9.86 31.43 21.23
N PRO A 2 -8.70 32.07 21.05
CA PRO A 2 -8.65 33.53 20.98
C PRO A 2 -9.60 33.99 19.86
N THR A 3 -10.41 35.01 20.14
CA THR A 3 -11.30 35.61 19.15
C THR A 3 -10.46 36.04 17.95
N PRO A 4 -10.83 35.62 16.72
CA PRO A 4 -10.06 35.99 15.54
C PRO A 4 -10.08 37.52 15.43
N HIS A 5 -8.90 38.14 15.45
CA HIS A 5 -8.77 39.56 15.13
C HIS A 5 -9.47 39.82 13.81
N THR A 6 -10.52 40.64 13.82
CA THR A 6 -11.28 40.95 12.61
C THR A 6 -10.71 42.22 12.02
N LEU A 7 -10.37 42.19 10.73
CA LEU A 7 -9.86 43.38 10.04
C LEU A 7 -10.94 44.47 10.00
N PRO A 8 -10.57 45.76 10.16
CA PRO A 8 -11.51 46.86 9.98
C PRO A 8 -12.13 46.84 8.59
N SER A 9 -13.40 47.24 8.47
CA SER A 9 -14.17 47.24 7.22
C SER A 9 -13.47 47.94 6.06
N GLN A 10 -12.76 49.05 6.34
CA GLN A 10 -11.94 49.77 5.36
C GLN A 10 -10.83 48.91 4.73
N ALA A 11 -10.14 48.08 5.53
CA ALA A 11 -9.07 47.22 5.05
C ALA A 11 -9.64 46.02 4.29
N VAL A 12 -10.80 45.52 4.73
CA VAL A 12 -11.56 44.47 4.03
C VAL A 12 -12.00 44.95 2.63
N ALA A 13 -12.56 46.15 2.53
CA ALA A 13 -12.97 46.74 1.26
C ALA A 13 -11.77 46.94 0.31
N ALA A 14 -10.65 47.46 0.84
CA ALA A 14 -9.42 47.64 0.07
C ALA A 14 -8.87 46.30 -0.46
N LEU A 15 -8.77 45.28 0.39
CA LEU A 15 -8.31 43.93 -0.02
C LEU A 15 -9.21 43.31 -1.09
N THR A 16 -10.53 43.43 -0.94
CA THR A 16 -11.51 42.85 -1.87
C THR A 16 -11.40 43.51 -3.24
N ARG A 17 -11.39 44.87 -3.27
CA ARG A 17 -11.22 45.64 -4.50
C ARG A 17 -9.91 45.29 -5.22
N LEU A 18 -8.78 45.30 -4.51
CA LEU A 18 -7.46 44.97 -5.09
C LEU A 18 -7.44 43.56 -5.69
N ARG A 19 -8.09 42.61 -5.02
CA ARG A 19 -8.18 41.23 -5.50
C ARG A 19 -9.06 41.08 -6.75
N GLU A 20 -10.19 41.79 -6.80
CA GLU A 20 -11.07 41.78 -7.96
C GLU A 20 -10.35 42.37 -9.18
N THR A 21 -9.68 43.53 -9.02
CA THR A 21 -8.89 44.14 -10.10
C THR A 21 -7.74 43.24 -10.54
N ALA A 22 -7.00 42.63 -9.60
CA ALA A 22 -5.90 41.71 -9.90
C ALA A 22 -6.34 40.41 -10.61
N ARG A 23 -7.63 40.04 -10.52
CA ARG A 23 -8.23 38.89 -11.22
C ARG A 23 -8.85 39.27 -12.56
N SER A 24 -9.12 40.55 -12.78
CA SER A 24 -9.64 41.03 -14.05
C SER A 24 -8.62 40.83 -15.17
N ARG A 25 -9.09 40.86 -16.43
CA ARG A 25 -8.22 40.86 -17.61
C ARG A 25 -7.87 42.27 -18.07
N SER A 26 -8.01 43.28 -17.21
CA SER A 26 -7.71 44.67 -17.58
C SER A 26 -6.19 44.89 -17.72
N ALA A 27 -5.83 46.00 -18.37
CA ALA A 27 -4.43 46.45 -18.44
C ALA A 27 -3.83 46.71 -17.05
N ASP A 28 -4.66 47.03 -16.05
CA ASP A 28 -4.26 47.37 -14.68
C ASP A 28 -4.03 46.14 -13.79
N ALA A 29 -4.32 44.93 -14.28
CA ALA A 29 -4.22 43.70 -13.48
C ALA A 29 -2.80 43.45 -12.90
N PRO A 30 -1.68 43.71 -13.62
CA PRO A 30 -0.34 43.57 -13.05
C PRO A 30 -0.06 44.55 -11.90
N GLU A 31 -0.51 45.80 -12.03
CA GLU A 31 -0.35 46.84 -11.01
C GLU A 31 -1.17 46.49 -9.77
N ALA A 32 -2.45 46.12 -9.96
CA ALA A 32 -3.32 45.69 -8.86
C ALA A 32 -2.78 44.44 -8.13
N LYS A 33 -2.12 43.52 -8.85
CA LYS A 33 -1.45 42.37 -8.23
C LYS A 33 -0.26 42.79 -7.38
N ALA A 34 0.53 43.77 -7.82
CA ALA A 34 1.61 44.35 -7.04
C ALA A 34 1.06 45.06 -5.80
N GLU A 35 0.04 45.90 -5.95
CA GLU A 35 -0.65 46.58 -4.85
C GLU A 35 -1.21 45.61 -3.82
N LEU A 36 -1.89 44.55 -4.26
CA LEU A 36 -2.41 43.51 -3.36
C LEU A 36 -1.28 42.83 -2.57
N ALA A 37 -0.20 42.44 -3.24
CA ALA A 37 0.93 41.77 -2.59
C ALA A 37 1.60 42.67 -1.56
N HIS A 38 1.87 43.94 -1.91
CA HIS A 38 2.47 44.92 -1.02
C HIS A 38 1.54 45.34 0.14
N TYR A 39 0.23 45.44 -0.10
CA TYR A 39 -0.73 45.75 0.97
C TYR A 39 -0.90 44.59 1.96
N VAL A 40 -0.94 43.34 1.47
CA VAL A 40 -0.90 42.14 2.32
C VAL A 40 0.38 42.10 3.15
N ASN A 41 1.53 42.41 2.54
CA ASN A 41 2.80 42.50 3.25
C ASN A 41 2.77 43.56 4.37
N ALA A 42 2.24 44.74 4.08
CA ALA A 42 2.14 45.82 5.05
C ALA A 42 1.21 45.48 6.22
N LEU A 43 0.07 44.81 5.96
CA LEU A 43 -0.83 44.31 7.02
C LEU A 43 -0.14 43.28 7.93
N VAL A 44 0.56 42.31 7.34
CA VAL A 44 1.30 41.28 8.09
C VAL A 44 2.46 41.92 8.88
N GLY A 45 3.17 42.89 8.29
CA GLY A 45 4.22 43.66 8.95
C GLY A 45 3.72 44.49 10.13
N ALA A 46 2.48 44.96 10.07
CA ALA A 46 1.79 45.63 11.18
C ALA A 46 1.26 44.66 12.26
N GLY A 47 1.56 43.37 12.16
CA GLY A 47 1.19 42.35 13.16
C GLY A 47 -0.16 41.69 12.95
N TRP A 48 -0.88 41.97 11.85
CA TRP A 48 -2.15 41.29 11.58
C TRP A 48 -1.92 39.81 11.28
N PRO A 49 -2.66 38.89 11.92
CA PRO A 49 -2.49 37.47 11.64
C PRO A 49 -2.96 37.15 10.22
N MET A 50 -2.20 36.34 9.49
CA MET A 50 -2.52 35.95 8.10
C MET A 50 -3.94 35.35 7.96
N SER A 51 -4.46 34.70 9.00
CA SER A 51 -5.85 34.19 9.01
C SER A 51 -6.89 35.31 8.98
N ALA A 52 -6.65 36.44 9.63
CA ALA A 52 -7.53 37.60 9.57
C ALA A 52 -7.54 38.25 8.19
N VAL A 53 -6.38 38.27 7.51
CA VAL A 53 -6.26 38.73 6.11
C VAL A 53 -6.92 37.75 5.13
N ALA A 54 -6.85 36.45 5.41
CA ALA A 54 -7.39 35.40 4.54
C ALA A 54 -8.93 35.34 4.54
N ALA A 55 -9.54 35.53 5.72
CA ALA A 55 -10.98 35.41 5.94
C ALA A 55 -11.83 36.28 4.99
N PRO A 56 -11.63 37.61 4.88
CA PRO A 56 -12.44 38.45 3.98
C PRO A 56 -12.25 38.11 2.51
N LEU A 57 -11.10 37.54 2.14
CA LEU A 57 -10.79 37.17 0.76
C LEU A 57 -11.29 35.77 0.38
N GLY A 58 -11.86 35.01 1.32
CA GLY A 58 -12.30 33.64 1.09
C GLY A 58 -11.17 32.71 0.65
N VAL A 59 -9.95 32.88 1.19
CA VAL A 59 -8.79 32.04 0.85
C VAL A 59 -8.15 31.38 2.05
N THR A 60 -7.27 30.43 1.78
CA THR A 60 -6.48 29.76 2.80
C THR A 60 -5.34 30.65 3.30
N ARG A 61 -4.85 30.37 4.51
CA ARG A 61 -3.66 31.02 5.07
C ARG A 61 -2.42 30.86 4.17
N GLN A 62 -2.27 29.70 3.51
CA GLN A 62 -1.15 29.44 2.60
C GLN A 62 -1.20 30.34 1.36
N GLU A 63 -2.39 30.65 0.85
CA GLU A 63 -2.55 31.55 -0.27
C GLU A 63 -2.15 32.99 0.09
N ILE A 64 -2.51 33.48 1.28
CA ILE A 64 -2.01 34.77 1.79
C ILE A 64 -0.50 34.77 1.93
N HIS A 65 0.10 33.68 2.41
CA HIS A 65 1.56 33.56 2.48
C HIS A 65 2.21 33.66 1.09
N ARG A 66 1.61 33.01 0.08
CA ARG A 66 2.06 33.08 -1.31
C ARG A 66 1.97 34.50 -1.87
N ILE A 67 0.86 35.19 -1.65
CA ILE A 67 0.65 36.59 -2.07
C ILE A 67 1.67 37.51 -1.37
N ASN A 68 1.88 37.34 -0.06
CA ASN A 68 2.86 38.10 0.70
C ASN A 68 4.28 37.93 0.13
N LYS A 69 4.68 36.70 -0.23
CA LYS A 69 6.01 36.46 -0.82
C LYS A 69 6.20 37.13 -2.19
N GLN A 70 5.13 37.38 -2.94
CA GLN A 70 5.24 38.06 -4.24
C GLN A 70 5.64 39.53 -4.10
N SER A 71 5.45 40.17 -2.93
CA SER A 71 5.82 41.58 -2.72
C SER A 71 7.32 41.85 -2.90
N SER A 72 8.18 40.87 -2.64
CA SER A 72 9.63 41.02 -2.83
C SER A 72 10.06 40.98 -4.29
N THR A 73 9.20 40.48 -5.18
CA THR A 73 9.49 40.33 -6.62
C THR A 73 8.76 41.34 -7.49
N LEU A 74 7.65 41.87 -7.01
CA LEU A 74 6.82 42.81 -7.76
C LEU A 74 7.26 44.26 -7.49
N PRO A 75 7.18 45.16 -8.48
CA PRO A 75 7.54 46.56 -8.30
C PRO A 75 6.71 47.19 -7.18
N ARG A 76 7.33 48.09 -6.40
CA ARG A 76 6.65 48.78 -5.30
C ARG A 76 5.66 49.80 -5.88
N PRO A 77 4.37 49.72 -5.55
CA PRO A 77 3.37 50.67 -6.06
C PRO A 77 3.60 52.06 -5.45
N ALA A 78 3.22 53.10 -6.19
CA ALA A 78 3.39 54.49 -5.77
C ALA A 78 2.54 54.86 -4.55
N ARG A 79 1.36 54.24 -4.41
CA ARG A 79 0.44 54.48 -3.29
C ARG A 79 -0.11 53.15 -2.80
N LEU A 80 -0.18 52.99 -1.48
CA LEU A 80 -0.83 51.85 -0.82
C LEU A 80 -2.01 52.37 0.01
N PRO A 81 -3.09 51.57 0.16
CA PRO A 81 -4.12 51.89 1.13
C PRO A 81 -3.54 52.02 2.55
N LYS A 82 -4.13 52.85 3.40
CA LYS A 82 -3.69 53.03 4.79
C LYS A 82 -3.81 51.71 5.55
N VAL A 83 -2.74 51.34 6.25
CA VAL A 83 -2.71 50.13 7.08
C VAL A 83 -3.35 50.47 8.43
N PRO A 84 -4.40 49.75 8.86
CA PRO A 84 -4.97 49.94 10.18
C PRO A 84 -4.00 49.46 11.28
N ALA A 85 -3.93 50.20 12.38
CA ALA A 85 -3.23 49.76 13.57
C ALA A 85 -3.87 48.47 14.12
N LEU A 86 -3.04 47.55 14.60
CA LEU A 86 -3.52 46.36 15.30
C LEU A 86 -4.24 46.82 16.59
N PRO A 87 -5.47 46.36 16.88
CA PRO A 87 -6.10 46.67 18.15
C PRO A 87 -5.21 46.13 19.28
N GLU A 88 -5.05 46.93 20.34
CA GLU A 88 -4.35 46.47 21.53
C GLU A 88 -4.96 45.13 21.98
N PRO A 89 -4.13 44.11 22.27
CA PRO A 89 -4.64 42.83 22.70
C PRO A 89 -5.52 43.08 23.93
N ALA A 90 -6.78 42.63 23.87
CA ALA A 90 -7.62 42.64 25.05
C ALA A 90 -6.84 41.96 26.20
N PRO A 91 -6.88 42.51 27.43
CA PRO A 91 -6.16 41.91 28.55
C PRO A 91 -6.53 40.44 28.61
N GLU A 92 -5.52 39.57 28.49
CA GLU A 92 -5.78 38.13 28.53
C GLU A 92 -6.54 37.84 29.82
N PRO A 93 -7.70 37.17 29.77
CA PRO A 93 -8.38 36.76 31.00
C PRO A 93 -7.35 35.97 31.80
N SER A 94 -7.09 36.42 33.03
CA SER A 94 -5.97 35.88 33.80
C SER A 94 -6.09 34.36 33.81
N ALA A 95 -5.05 33.67 33.34
CA ALA A 95 -5.03 32.21 33.26
C ALA A 95 -5.14 31.51 34.62
N LYS A 96 -5.41 32.26 35.70
CA LYS A 96 -5.43 31.79 37.09
C LYS A 96 -6.77 31.24 37.57
N GLU A 97 -7.85 31.37 36.81
CA GLU A 97 -9.07 30.58 37.08
C GLU A 97 -9.09 29.24 36.29
N LEU A 98 -7.91 28.67 36.04
CA LEU A 98 -7.80 27.28 35.63
C LEU A 98 -8.40 26.42 36.73
N ARG A 99 -9.62 25.91 36.48
CA ARG A 99 -10.33 24.93 37.30
C ARG A 99 -9.32 23.94 37.87
N ALA A 100 -9.34 23.76 39.20
CA ALA A 100 -8.48 22.80 39.87
C ALA A 100 -8.52 21.46 39.11
N PRO A 101 -7.36 20.90 38.75
CA PRO A 101 -7.32 19.67 37.96
C PRO A 101 -8.08 18.58 38.69
N GLN A 102 -9.09 18.02 38.03
CA GLN A 102 -9.81 16.89 38.61
C GLN A 102 -8.89 15.67 38.66
N THR A 103 -8.91 14.94 39.77
CA THR A 103 -8.13 13.71 39.96
C THR A 103 -9.02 12.48 39.74
N LEU A 104 -8.41 11.33 39.46
CA LEU A 104 -9.10 10.05 39.43
C LEU A 104 -9.47 9.61 40.84
N THR A 105 -10.67 9.05 41.00
CA THR A 105 -10.99 8.33 42.23
C THR A 105 -10.16 7.04 42.31
N PRO A 106 -9.83 6.53 43.52
CA PRO A 106 -9.08 5.29 43.67
C PRO A 106 -9.75 4.08 42.99
N ALA A 107 -11.08 4.04 42.99
CA ALA A 107 -11.87 2.99 42.34
C ALA A 107 -11.74 3.03 40.81
N GLU A 108 -11.86 4.21 40.20
CA GLU A 108 -11.64 4.37 38.75
C GLU A 108 -10.21 4.01 38.36
N ALA A 109 -9.22 4.45 39.16
CA ALA A 109 -7.82 4.16 38.90
C ALA A 109 -7.52 2.66 38.96
N LYS A 110 -8.08 1.95 39.94
CA LYS A 110 -8.01 0.48 40.02
C LYS A 110 -8.63 -0.16 38.77
N ARG A 111 -9.83 0.28 38.38
CA ARG A 111 -10.55 -0.29 37.24
C ARG A 111 -9.84 -0.07 35.91
N LEU A 112 -9.29 1.13 35.69
CA LEU A 112 -8.46 1.43 34.52
C LEU A 112 -7.22 0.54 34.45
N ARG A 113 -6.57 0.27 35.58
CA ARG A 113 -5.39 -0.60 35.66
C ARG A 113 -5.71 -2.06 35.34
N GLU A 114 -6.85 -2.57 35.79
CA GLU A 114 -7.34 -3.92 35.49
C GLU A 114 -7.71 -4.09 34.00
N LEU A 115 -8.41 -3.11 33.42
CA LEU A 115 -8.90 -3.20 32.05
C LEU A 115 -7.82 -2.91 30.99
N ALA A 116 -6.82 -2.08 31.30
CA ALA A 116 -5.76 -1.70 30.36
C ALA A 116 -5.04 -2.89 29.66
N PRO A 117 -4.58 -3.95 30.36
CA PRO A 117 -3.91 -5.10 29.73
C PRO A 117 -4.87 -5.98 28.91
N LEU A 118 -6.17 -5.97 29.19
CA LEU A 118 -7.17 -6.68 28.38
C LEU A 118 -7.47 -5.89 27.10
N ALA A 119 -7.67 -4.59 27.24
CA ALA A 119 -7.95 -3.67 26.13
C ALA A 119 -6.79 -3.54 25.13
N SER A 120 -5.54 -3.74 25.58
CA SER A 120 -4.36 -3.73 24.71
C SER A 120 -4.24 -4.98 23.83
N LYS A 121 -4.86 -6.10 24.23
CA LYS A 121 -4.87 -7.35 23.45
C LYS A 121 -5.88 -7.34 22.30
N VAL A 122 -6.82 -6.38 22.27
CA VAL A 122 -7.80 -6.25 21.19
C VAL A 122 -7.15 -5.80 19.89
N ARG A 123 -7.25 -6.65 18.88
CA ARG A 123 -6.81 -6.38 17.51
C ARG A 123 -8.03 -6.08 16.64
N GLY A 124 -7.82 -5.49 15.47
CA GLY A 124 -8.92 -5.20 14.53
C GLY A 124 -9.69 -6.44 14.02
N VAL A 125 -9.17 -7.64 14.30
CA VAL A 125 -9.75 -8.95 13.95
C VAL A 125 -10.39 -9.66 15.15
N THR A 126 -10.33 -9.09 16.35
CA THR A 126 -10.98 -9.65 17.53
C THR A 126 -12.50 -9.66 17.30
N ALA A 127 -13.12 -10.81 17.53
CA ALA A 127 -14.55 -11.02 17.33
C ALA A 127 -15.40 -10.06 18.17
N GLU A 128 -16.67 -9.90 17.80
CA GLU A 128 -17.59 -8.97 18.46
C GLU A 128 -17.98 -9.42 19.87
N ASP A 129 -18.08 -10.72 20.05
CA ASP A 129 -18.44 -11.45 21.27
C ASP A 129 -17.23 -11.80 22.16
N ASP A 130 -15.99 -11.52 21.74
CA ASP A 130 -14.80 -11.80 22.56
C ASP A 130 -14.82 -10.92 23.82
N PRO A 131 -14.68 -11.49 25.03
CA PRO A 131 -14.70 -10.74 26.30
C PRO A 131 -13.63 -9.64 26.38
N LYS A 132 -12.55 -9.75 25.59
CA LYS A 132 -11.53 -8.68 25.49
C LYS A 132 -12.08 -7.43 24.80
N ARG A 133 -12.99 -7.57 23.83
CA ARG A 133 -13.64 -6.43 23.17
C ARG A 133 -14.55 -5.70 24.16
N GLU A 134 -15.35 -6.43 24.93
CA GLU A 134 -16.16 -5.85 26.00
C GLU A 134 -15.30 -5.10 27.03
N ALA A 135 -14.19 -5.71 27.47
CA ALA A 135 -13.22 -5.04 28.35
C ALA A 135 -12.62 -3.78 27.72
N SER A 136 -12.35 -3.79 26.42
CA SER A 136 -11.84 -2.64 25.67
C SER A 136 -12.87 -1.51 25.55
N GLU A 137 -14.15 -1.82 25.40
CA GLU A 137 -15.23 -0.83 25.36
C GLU A 137 -15.43 -0.17 26.72
N LYS A 138 -15.49 -0.98 27.79
CA LYS A 138 -15.53 -0.50 29.18
C LYS A 138 -14.33 0.39 29.51
N PHE A 139 -13.12 -0.02 29.09
CA PHE A 139 -11.90 0.77 29.26
C PHE A 139 -11.99 2.12 28.53
N SER A 140 -12.37 2.10 27.25
CA SER A 140 -12.44 3.31 26.43
C SER A 140 -13.51 4.30 26.95
N LYS A 141 -14.64 3.80 27.46
CA LYS A 141 -15.69 4.61 28.08
C LYS A 141 -15.18 5.31 29.34
N LEU A 142 -14.60 4.56 30.27
CA LEU A 142 -14.08 5.10 31.52
C LEU A 142 -12.94 6.11 31.28
N LEU A 143 -12.08 5.82 30.31
CA LEU A 143 -11.02 6.73 29.88
C LEU A 143 -11.58 8.02 29.27
N ALA A 144 -12.68 7.93 28.51
CA ALA A 144 -13.34 9.09 27.91
C ALA A 144 -13.98 10.00 28.97
N GLU A 145 -14.66 9.41 29.96
CA GLU A 145 -15.28 10.14 31.07
C GLU A 145 -14.22 10.92 31.86
N ALA A 146 -13.11 10.28 32.23
CA ALA A 146 -11.99 10.96 32.90
C ALA A 146 -11.35 12.05 32.02
N TRP A 147 -11.23 11.81 30.71
CA TRP A 147 -10.70 12.80 29.77
C TRP A 147 -11.60 14.05 29.67
N ILE A 148 -12.92 13.87 29.58
CA ILE A 148 -13.90 14.96 29.50
C ILE A 148 -13.95 15.76 30.81
N ARG A 149 -13.78 15.10 31.96
CA ARG A 149 -13.66 15.74 33.28
C ARG A 149 -12.40 16.60 33.43
N GLY A 150 -11.45 16.49 32.50
CA GLY A 150 -10.20 17.27 32.53
C GLY A 150 -9.12 16.65 33.41
N VAL A 151 -9.17 15.33 33.66
CA VAL A 151 -8.10 14.64 34.38
C VAL A 151 -6.77 14.81 33.62
N PRO A 152 -5.67 15.17 34.31
CA PRO A 152 -4.37 15.34 33.68
C PRO A 152 -3.92 14.08 32.92
N ARG A 153 -3.42 14.26 31.70
CA ARG A 153 -2.95 13.15 30.85
C ARG A 153 -1.81 12.36 31.49
N THR A 154 -0.99 13.04 32.29
CA THR A 154 0.11 12.44 33.06
C THR A 154 -0.40 11.45 34.10
N GLU A 155 -1.53 11.76 34.76
CA GLU A 155 -2.19 10.88 35.71
C GLU A 155 -2.81 9.65 35.01
N LEU A 156 -3.53 9.87 33.90
CA LEU A 156 -4.07 8.78 33.08
C LEU A 156 -2.96 7.85 32.56
N GLN A 157 -1.82 8.41 32.14
CA GLN A 157 -0.65 7.64 31.70
C GLN A 157 -0.04 6.81 32.85
N LYS A 158 0.11 7.40 34.04
CA LYS A 158 0.64 6.69 35.23
C LYS A 158 -0.24 5.51 35.63
N VAL A 159 -1.55 5.65 35.53
CA VAL A 159 -2.51 4.59 35.90
C VAL A 159 -2.60 3.49 34.84
N THR A 160 -2.70 3.87 33.55
CA THR A 160 -2.95 2.92 32.46
C THR A 160 -1.70 2.34 31.82
N GLY A 161 -0.54 2.98 32.01
CA GLY A 161 0.71 2.66 31.30
C GLY A 161 0.69 3.01 29.80
N GLN A 162 -0.38 3.64 29.28
CA GLN A 162 -0.51 4.00 27.87
C GLN A 162 -0.02 5.43 27.60
N SER A 163 0.68 5.63 26.48
CA SER A 163 1.11 6.97 26.09
C SER A 163 -0.07 7.90 25.76
N PRO A 164 0.06 9.23 25.94
CA PRO A 164 -1.00 10.18 25.57
C PRO A 164 -1.43 10.13 24.10
N ALA A 165 -0.54 9.68 23.20
CA ALA A 165 -0.89 9.44 21.80
C ALA A 165 -1.77 8.19 21.64
N ALA A 166 -1.45 7.10 22.33
CA ALA A 166 -2.23 5.86 22.29
C ALA A 166 -3.64 6.04 22.89
N MET A 167 -3.74 6.76 24.02
CA MET A 167 -5.03 7.09 24.64
C MET A 167 -5.92 7.90 23.67
N ARG A 168 -5.37 8.95 23.04
CA ARG A 168 -6.11 9.74 22.03
C ARG A 168 -6.56 8.89 20.85
N ALA A 169 -5.66 8.12 20.24
CA ALA A 169 -5.98 7.28 19.10
C ALA A 169 -7.05 6.23 19.43
N ARG A 170 -7.09 5.75 20.69
CA ARG A 170 -8.17 4.89 21.17
C ARG A 170 -9.49 5.65 21.29
N LEU A 171 -9.50 6.79 21.97
CA LEU A 171 -10.71 7.60 22.16
C LEU A 171 -11.34 8.00 20.82
N ALA A 172 -10.53 8.36 19.81
CA ALA A 172 -11.06 8.72 18.50
C ALA A 172 -11.62 7.50 17.75
N ARG A 173 -10.95 6.35 17.82
CA ARG A 173 -11.46 5.09 17.22
C ARG A 173 -12.80 4.64 17.79
N HIS A 174 -13.08 5.00 19.04
CA HIS A 174 -14.36 4.75 19.71
C HIS A 174 -15.34 5.93 19.63
N GLY A 175 -15.00 7.03 18.95
CA GLY A 175 -15.89 8.16 18.72
C GLY A 175 -16.03 9.15 19.88
N TYR A 176 -15.20 9.05 20.93
CA TYR A 176 -15.25 9.96 22.08
C TYR A 176 -14.58 11.32 21.83
N ILE A 177 -13.64 11.38 20.87
CA ILE A 177 -13.00 12.63 20.44
C ILE A 177 -12.99 12.72 18.92
N ASN A 178 -13.31 13.89 18.39
CA ASN A 178 -13.22 14.16 16.96
C ASN A 178 -11.77 14.50 16.59
N ARG A 179 -11.05 13.51 16.05
CA ARG A 179 -9.90 13.78 15.18
C ARG A 179 -10.40 13.72 13.75
N GLY A 180 -10.30 14.82 13.00
CA GLY A 180 -10.65 14.84 11.59
C GLY A 180 -10.08 13.62 10.86
N ALA A 181 -10.93 12.94 10.08
CA ALA A 181 -10.78 11.87 9.07
C ALA A 181 -9.65 10.79 9.13
N SER A 182 -8.54 10.93 9.85
CA SER A 182 -7.37 10.06 9.72
C SER A 182 -7.41 8.80 10.59
N GLU A 183 -8.12 8.83 11.71
CA GLU A 183 -8.25 7.67 12.60
C GLU A 183 -9.53 6.89 12.28
N ARG A 184 -9.39 5.89 11.41
CA ARG A 184 -10.51 5.00 11.04
C ARG A 184 -10.93 4.16 12.27
N PRO A 185 -12.25 4.03 12.55
CA PRO A 185 -12.76 3.18 13.63
C PRO A 185 -12.29 1.72 13.49
N TYR A 186 -12.36 0.95 14.58
CA TYR A 186 -11.91 -0.44 14.60
C TYR A 186 -12.55 -1.25 13.45
N LYS A 187 -11.69 -1.97 12.72
CA LYS A 187 -11.97 -2.66 11.45
C LYS A 187 -12.92 -3.88 11.55
N GLY A 188 -13.61 -4.11 12.66
CA GLY A 188 -14.58 -5.21 12.79
C GLY A 188 -15.61 -5.20 11.66
N ARG A 189 -16.16 -4.03 11.34
CA ARG A 189 -17.03 -3.87 10.16
C ARG A 189 -16.32 -4.14 8.82
N GLN A 190 -15.02 -3.84 8.70
CA GLN A 190 -14.27 -4.02 7.44
C GLN A 190 -13.92 -5.48 7.13
N ALA A 191 -13.74 -6.33 8.15
CA ALA A 191 -13.56 -7.77 7.93
C ALA A 191 -14.85 -8.41 7.39
N GLU A 192 -16.01 -7.94 7.86
CA GLU A 192 -17.32 -8.31 7.34
C GLU A 192 -17.51 -7.80 5.90
N PHE A 193 -17.16 -6.54 5.60
CA PHE A 193 -17.16 -6.02 4.23
C PHE A 193 -16.17 -6.75 3.29
N ALA A 194 -15.05 -7.27 3.80
CA ALA A 194 -14.11 -8.06 3.02
C ALA A 194 -14.62 -9.49 2.75
N ARG A 195 -15.42 -10.06 3.66
CA ARG A 195 -16.11 -11.35 3.48
C ARG A 195 -17.33 -11.23 2.56
N LYS A 196 -18.05 -10.11 2.61
CA LYS A 196 -19.25 -9.83 1.80
C LYS A 196 -18.97 -9.24 0.41
N ARG A 197 -17.70 -9.17 -0.02
CA ARG A 197 -17.40 -8.79 -1.40
C ARG A 197 -17.58 -10.00 -2.30
N ASP A 198 -18.69 -9.99 -3.03
CA ASP A 198 -18.99 -10.97 -4.08
C ASP A 198 -18.14 -10.73 -5.33
N THR A 199 -17.46 -9.57 -5.40
CA THR A 199 -16.57 -9.19 -6.49
C THR A 199 -15.16 -8.83 -6.00
N CYS A 200 -14.15 -9.18 -6.79
CA CYS A 200 -12.76 -8.83 -6.54
C CYS A 200 -12.49 -7.34 -6.84
N LYS A 201 -11.27 -6.85 -6.51
CA LYS A 201 -10.87 -5.45 -6.77
C LYS A 201 -11.03 -5.02 -8.25
N TYR A 202 -11.02 -5.97 -9.18
CA TYR A 202 -11.14 -5.74 -10.62
C TYR A 202 -12.53 -6.08 -11.17
N GLY A 203 -13.52 -6.31 -10.30
CA GLY A 203 -14.91 -6.57 -10.70
C GLY A 203 -15.24 -8.02 -11.05
N HIS A 204 -14.30 -8.97 -11.03
CA HIS A 204 -14.64 -10.38 -11.25
C HIS A 204 -15.40 -10.97 -10.05
N GLU A 205 -16.45 -11.72 -10.33
CA GLU A 205 -17.24 -12.42 -9.31
C GLU A 205 -16.46 -13.57 -8.66
N PHE A 206 -16.63 -13.73 -7.35
CA PHE A 206 -16.04 -14.80 -6.55
C PHE A 206 -16.95 -16.03 -6.54
N THR A 207 -17.02 -16.74 -7.67
CA THR A 207 -17.64 -18.08 -7.73
C THR A 207 -16.66 -19.15 -7.23
N PRO A 208 -17.10 -20.36 -6.85
CA PRO A 208 -16.21 -21.47 -6.49
C PRO A 208 -15.14 -21.77 -7.57
N GLU A 209 -15.49 -21.58 -8.85
CA GLU A 209 -14.62 -21.81 -10.00
C GLU A 209 -13.60 -20.67 -10.21
N ASN A 210 -13.92 -19.44 -9.80
CA ASN A 210 -13.05 -18.27 -9.95
C ASN A 210 -12.33 -17.89 -8.64
N THR A 211 -12.57 -18.62 -7.56
CA THR A 211 -11.96 -18.38 -6.25
C THR A 211 -10.98 -19.51 -5.93
N TYR A 212 -9.80 -19.17 -5.43
CA TYR A 212 -8.98 -20.13 -4.70
C TYR A 212 -8.69 -19.59 -3.31
N GLU A 213 -8.85 -20.45 -2.31
CA GLU A 213 -8.56 -20.14 -0.92
C GLU A 213 -7.22 -20.76 -0.56
N TYR A 214 -6.37 -20.00 0.14
CA TYR A 214 -5.10 -20.51 0.65
C TYR A 214 -4.86 -20.01 2.07
N THR A 215 -4.27 -20.87 2.89
CA THR A 215 -3.92 -20.55 4.27
C THR A 215 -2.51 -19.97 4.31
N ARG A 216 -2.37 -18.80 4.92
CA ARG A 216 -1.08 -18.17 5.17
C ARG A 216 -0.38 -18.81 6.38
N PRO A 217 0.95 -18.61 6.56
CA PRO A 217 1.67 -19.11 7.73
C PRO A 217 1.12 -18.61 9.08
N ASP A 218 0.35 -17.52 9.08
CA ASP A 218 -0.33 -16.97 10.27
C ASP A 218 -1.69 -17.65 10.56
N GLY A 219 -2.01 -18.72 9.84
CA GLY A 219 -3.26 -19.48 9.95
C GLY A 219 -4.47 -18.82 9.26
N ARG A 220 -4.31 -17.65 8.62
CA ARG A 220 -5.45 -16.96 7.99
C ARG A 220 -5.75 -17.54 6.61
N VAL A 221 -7.02 -17.89 6.39
CA VAL A 221 -7.53 -18.24 5.06
C VAL A 221 -7.78 -16.96 4.26
N VAL A 222 -7.16 -16.87 3.08
CA VAL A 222 -7.30 -15.74 2.17
C VAL A 222 -7.89 -16.22 0.85
N ARG A 223 -8.90 -15.50 0.34
CA ARG A 223 -9.47 -15.71 -0.99
C ARG A 223 -8.72 -14.90 -2.02
N SER A 224 -8.44 -15.50 -3.17
CA SER A 224 -7.81 -14.84 -4.31
C SER A 224 -8.55 -15.20 -5.60
N CYS A 225 -8.73 -14.19 -6.46
CA CYS A 225 -9.44 -14.36 -7.73
C CYS A 225 -8.51 -15.03 -8.75
N ARG A 226 -8.94 -16.18 -9.28
CA ARG A 226 -8.19 -16.96 -10.28
C ARG A 226 -7.99 -16.17 -11.57
N ALA A 227 -8.99 -15.46 -12.07
CA ALA A 227 -8.84 -14.59 -13.24
C ALA A 227 -7.75 -13.52 -13.03
N CYS A 228 -7.71 -12.87 -11.86
CA CYS A 228 -6.64 -11.92 -11.51
C CYS A 228 -5.27 -12.59 -11.35
N HIS A 229 -5.22 -13.83 -10.90
CA HIS A 229 -3.99 -14.60 -10.80
C HIS A 229 -3.45 -14.95 -12.18
N VAL A 230 -4.29 -15.48 -13.07
CA VAL A 230 -3.94 -15.79 -14.47
C VAL A 230 -3.46 -14.54 -15.20
N ARG A 231 -4.15 -13.40 -15.03
CA ARG A 231 -3.71 -12.13 -15.64
C ARG A 231 -2.32 -11.71 -15.17
N ARG A 232 -2.05 -11.71 -13.85
CA ARG A 232 -0.72 -11.39 -13.30
C ARG A 232 0.36 -12.37 -13.77
N GLN A 233 0.01 -13.65 -13.92
CA GLN A 233 0.94 -14.65 -14.45
C GLN A 233 1.28 -14.36 -15.91
N ARG A 234 0.29 -13.99 -16.74
CA ARG A 234 0.52 -13.57 -18.14
C ARG A 234 1.38 -12.32 -18.22
N GLU A 235 1.07 -11.29 -17.42
CA GLU A 235 1.86 -10.05 -17.33
C GLU A 235 3.31 -10.36 -16.90
N SER A 236 3.51 -11.22 -15.91
CA SER A 236 4.85 -11.62 -15.45
C SER A 236 5.62 -12.42 -16.51
N VAL A 237 4.95 -13.30 -17.25
CA VAL A 237 5.57 -14.03 -18.35
C VAL A 237 5.93 -13.06 -19.47
N ALA A 238 5.00 -12.20 -19.91
CA ALA A 238 5.25 -11.20 -20.95
C ALA A 238 6.41 -10.27 -20.59
N ALA A 239 6.47 -9.78 -19.35
CA ALA A 239 7.57 -8.95 -18.87
C ALA A 239 8.92 -9.69 -18.93
N ARG A 240 8.97 -10.96 -18.51
CA ARG A 240 10.18 -11.79 -18.61
C ARG A 240 10.59 -12.02 -20.06
N THR A 241 9.65 -12.26 -20.96
CA THR A 241 9.95 -12.51 -22.38
C THR A 241 10.40 -11.23 -23.09
N ALA A 242 9.84 -10.07 -22.74
CA ALA A 242 10.15 -8.80 -23.40
C ALA A 242 11.54 -8.25 -23.06
N THR A 243 12.07 -8.55 -21.86
CA THR A 243 13.34 -7.95 -21.38
C THR A 243 14.52 -8.91 -21.37
N SER A 244 14.33 -10.19 -21.67
CA SER A 244 15.43 -11.16 -21.59
C SER A 244 16.35 -11.02 -22.82
N THR A 245 17.42 -10.24 -22.68
CA THR A 245 18.52 -10.19 -23.66
C THR A 245 19.39 -11.44 -23.63
N THR A 246 19.20 -12.31 -22.65
CA THR A 246 19.91 -13.59 -22.49
C THR A 246 18.93 -14.75 -22.40
N CYS A 247 19.35 -15.93 -22.83
CA CYS A 247 18.57 -17.16 -22.69
C CYS A 247 18.66 -17.70 -21.24
N ARG A 248 17.92 -18.76 -20.93
CA ARG A 248 17.93 -19.38 -19.58
C ARG A 248 19.31 -19.87 -19.13
N ASN A 249 20.21 -20.18 -20.08
CA ASN A 249 21.59 -20.61 -19.81
C ASN A 249 22.60 -19.44 -19.85
N GLY A 250 22.13 -18.19 -19.99
CA GLY A 250 22.98 -17.00 -19.99
C GLY A 250 23.55 -16.59 -21.35
N HIS A 251 23.27 -17.29 -22.44
CA HIS A 251 23.74 -16.90 -23.78
C HIS A 251 22.98 -15.67 -24.30
N PRO A 252 23.64 -14.70 -24.95
CA PRO A 252 22.96 -13.54 -25.53
C PRO A 252 22.00 -13.97 -26.64
N LEU A 253 20.77 -13.45 -26.61
CA LEU A 253 19.74 -13.67 -27.63
C LEU A 253 19.85 -12.57 -28.69
N THR A 254 20.79 -12.73 -29.63
CA THR A 254 20.86 -11.93 -30.86
C THR A 254 20.03 -12.58 -31.96
N ASP A 255 19.78 -11.86 -33.06
CA ASP A 255 19.09 -12.43 -34.21
C ASP A 255 19.89 -13.57 -34.85
N GLU A 256 21.23 -13.57 -34.76
CA GLU A 256 22.06 -14.69 -35.22
C GLU A 256 22.00 -15.91 -34.28
N ASN A 257 21.92 -15.69 -32.96
CA ASN A 257 21.88 -16.78 -31.96
C ASN A 257 20.46 -17.24 -31.60
N THR A 258 19.46 -16.82 -32.38
CA THR A 258 18.07 -17.23 -32.16
C THR A 258 17.56 -18.03 -33.36
N SER A 259 16.82 -19.10 -33.10
CA SER A 259 16.06 -19.84 -34.09
C SER A 259 14.58 -19.87 -33.71
N GLU A 260 13.71 -19.69 -34.69
CA GLU A 260 12.27 -19.77 -34.50
C GLU A 260 11.80 -21.21 -34.76
N TYR A 261 11.00 -21.74 -33.84
CA TYR A 261 10.41 -23.06 -33.96
C TYR A 261 8.89 -22.96 -33.74
N THR A 262 8.12 -23.35 -34.75
CA THR A 262 6.67 -23.39 -34.67
C THR A 262 6.22 -24.72 -34.07
N ARG A 263 5.55 -24.66 -32.92
CA ARG A 263 4.95 -25.84 -32.28
C ARG A 263 3.73 -26.33 -33.06
N ARG A 264 3.26 -27.55 -32.75
CA ARG A 264 2.04 -28.14 -33.36
C ARG A 264 0.78 -27.31 -33.13
N ASP A 265 0.75 -26.48 -32.09
CA ASP A 265 -0.35 -25.56 -31.76
C ASP A 265 -0.26 -24.22 -32.51
N GLY A 266 0.70 -24.05 -33.42
CA GLY A 266 0.94 -22.80 -34.15
C GLY A 266 1.76 -21.76 -33.39
N THR A 267 2.11 -22.00 -32.12
CA THR A 267 2.90 -21.06 -31.33
C THR A 267 4.34 -21.03 -31.81
N VAL A 268 4.82 -19.84 -32.21
CA VAL A 268 6.24 -19.61 -32.54
C VAL A 268 7.02 -19.40 -31.23
N VAL A 269 8.04 -20.23 -31.00
CA VAL A 269 8.96 -20.06 -29.87
C VAL A 269 10.36 -19.77 -30.37
N ARG A 270 11.03 -18.80 -29.73
CA ARG A 270 12.43 -18.46 -29.96
C ARG A 270 13.33 -19.38 -29.12
N LEU A 271 14.24 -20.10 -29.76
CA LEU A 271 15.22 -20.99 -29.13
C LEU A 271 16.63 -20.41 -29.33
N CYS A 272 17.47 -20.50 -28.32
CA CYS A 272 18.88 -20.13 -28.45
C CYS A 272 19.62 -21.22 -29.25
N ARG A 273 20.30 -20.85 -30.35
CA ARG A 273 21.00 -21.79 -31.23
C ARG A 273 22.10 -22.55 -30.48
N VAL A 274 22.91 -21.85 -29.69
CA VAL A 274 23.93 -22.48 -28.82
C VAL A 274 23.32 -23.55 -27.92
N CYS A 275 22.16 -23.29 -27.30
CA CYS A 275 21.48 -24.28 -26.45
C CYS A 275 20.93 -25.47 -27.23
N VAL A 276 20.56 -25.29 -28.50
CA VAL A 276 20.07 -26.37 -29.37
C VAL A 276 21.24 -27.25 -29.81
N GLU A 277 22.36 -26.63 -30.20
CA GLU A 277 23.60 -27.32 -30.57
C GLU A 277 24.17 -28.11 -29.40
N GLN A 278 24.28 -27.50 -28.21
CA GLN A 278 24.72 -28.19 -26.99
C GLN A 278 23.85 -29.41 -26.68
N ARG A 279 22.52 -29.28 -26.73
CA ARG A 279 21.62 -30.42 -26.55
C ARG A 279 21.78 -31.49 -27.63
N GLY A 280 22.05 -31.08 -28.87
CA GLY A 280 22.37 -32.00 -29.97
C GLY A 280 23.66 -32.77 -29.70
N ALA A 281 24.72 -32.08 -29.28
CA ALA A 281 26.02 -32.65 -28.93
C ALA A 281 25.92 -33.61 -27.73
N GLU A 282 25.22 -33.20 -26.66
CA GLU A 282 24.94 -34.06 -25.49
C GLU A 282 24.16 -35.32 -25.89
N SER A 283 23.14 -35.17 -26.74
CA SER A 283 22.36 -36.32 -27.23
C SER A 283 23.21 -37.24 -28.11
N ALA A 284 24.10 -36.71 -28.95
CA ALA A 284 25.01 -37.50 -29.77
C ALA A 284 26.07 -38.22 -28.93
N ALA A 285 26.64 -37.53 -27.93
CA ALA A 285 27.55 -38.12 -26.95
C ALA A 285 26.86 -39.24 -26.15
N GLN A 286 25.61 -39.04 -25.74
CA GLN A 286 24.82 -40.06 -25.05
C GLN A 286 24.55 -41.29 -25.94
N GLN A 287 24.40 -41.12 -27.26
CA GLN A 287 24.26 -42.24 -28.20
C GLN A 287 25.57 -43.01 -28.44
N ARG A 288 26.71 -42.36 -28.23
CA ARG A 288 28.06 -42.95 -28.30
C ARG A 288 28.53 -43.58 -26.98
N GLN A 289 27.70 -43.57 -25.93
CA GLN A 289 28.08 -44.20 -24.67
C GLN A 289 28.33 -45.70 -24.87
N GLU A 290 29.53 -46.12 -24.50
CA GLU A 290 29.94 -47.53 -24.46
C GLU A 290 29.24 -48.31 -23.36
N VAL A 291 28.54 -47.61 -22.45
CA VAL A 291 27.82 -48.20 -21.32
C VAL A 291 26.41 -47.64 -21.29
N CYS A 292 25.42 -48.52 -21.19
CA CYS A 292 24.01 -48.13 -21.09
C CYS A 292 23.70 -47.50 -19.72
N LYS A 293 22.51 -46.90 -19.56
CA LYS A 293 22.06 -46.27 -18.30
C LYS A 293 22.05 -47.18 -17.06
N ARG A 294 22.07 -48.51 -17.22
CA ARG A 294 22.13 -49.51 -16.13
C ARG A 294 23.55 -50.08 -15.94
N GLY A 295 24.58 -49.52 -16.57
CA GLY A 295 25.96 -49.99 -16.41
C GLY A 295 26.37 -51.16 -17.32
N HIS A 296 25.50 -51.66 -18.21
CA HIS A 296 25.92 -52.71 -19.14
C HIS A 296 26.70 -52.15 -20.33
N GLU A 297 27.81 -52.78 -20.68
CA GLU A 297 28.59 -52.48 -21.89
C GLU A 297 27.74 -52.68 -23.16
N MET A 298 27.87 -51.73 -24.09
CA MET A 298 27.16 -51.65 -25.36
C MET A 298 28.01 -52.23 -26.49
N THR A 299 28.25 -53.54 -26.42
CA THR A 299 28.89 -54.30 -27.52
C THR A 299 27.90 -54.53 -28.68
N PRO A 300 28.36 -54.85 -29.90
CA PRO A 300 27.48 -55.22 -31.01
C PRO A 300 26.47 -56.34 -30.66
N GLU A 301 26.87 -57.30 -29.81
CA GLU A 301 26.03 -58.42 -29.36
C GLU A 301 24.99 -57.98 -28.34
N ASN A 302 25.33 -57.04 -27.45
CA ASN A 302 24.42 -56.52 -26.42
C ASN A 302 23.65 -55.26 -26.87
N THR A 303 23.84 -54.82 -28.12
CA THR A 303 23.14 -53.67 -28.70
C THR A 303 22.05 -54.13 -29.68
N TYR A 304 20.88 -53.54 -29.58
CA TYR A 304 19.79 -53.67 -30.53
C TYR A 304 19.55 -52.31 -31.16
N GLU A 305 19.77 -52.22 -32.48
CA GLU A 305 19.55 -51.01 -33.26
C GLU A 305 18.23 -51.15 -34.03
N TYR A 306 17.39 -50.11 -33.97
CA TYR A 306 16.18 -50.06 -34.78
C TYR A 306 15.97 -48.65 -35.33
N HIS A 307 15.41 -48.58 -36.53
CA HIS A 307 15.09 -47.34 -37.20
C HIS A 307 13.67 -46.91 -36.83
N ARG A 308 13.51 -45.65 -36.41
CA ARG A 308 12.20 -45.04 -36.26
C ARG A 308 11.69 -44.52 -37.61
N LYS A 309 10.38 -44.23 -37.67
CA LYS A 309 9.73 -43.62 -38.83
C LYS A 309 10.34 -42.27 -39.26
N ASP A 310 11.05 -41.59 -38.37
CA ASP A 310 11.78 -40.34 -38.64
C ASP A 310 13.21 -40.58 -39.14
N GLY A 311 13.57 -41.83 -39.47
CA GLY A 311 14.90 -42.22 -39.97
C GLY A 311 15.98 -42.31 -38.89
N LYS A 312 15.70 -41.91 -37.64
CA LYS A 312 16.70 -41.94 -36.56
C LYS A 312 16.95 -43.37 -36.10
N VAL A 313 18.23 -43.73 -36.00
CA VAL A 313 18.68 -44.99 -35.42
C VAL A 313 18.68 -44.87 -33.89
N ILE A 314 17.98 -45.78 -33.21
CA ILE A 314 18.03 -45.88 -31.76
C ILE A 314 18.74 -47.16 -31.35
N ARG A 315 19.77 -47.00 -30.51
CA ARG A 315 20.50 -48.10 -29.87
C ARG A 315 19.87 -48.39 -28.51
N THR A 316 19.50 -49.64 -28.26
CA THR A 316 18.96 -50.11 -26.98
C THR A 316 19.76 -51.30 -26.47
N CYS A 317 20.18 -51.27 -25.22
CA CYS A 317 20.82 -52.43 -24.58
C CYS A 317 19.85 -53.62 -24.52
N ARG A 318 20.24 -54.76 -25.11
CA ARG A 318 19.46 -56.00 -25.13
C ARG A 318 19.19 -56.51 -23.71
N ARG A 319 20.20 -56.51 -22.84
CA ARG A 319 20.04 -56.90 -21.42
C ARG A 319 19.01 -56.04 -20.70
N CYS A 320 19.02 -54.72 -20.90
CA CYS A 320 17.99 -53.82 -20.36
C CYS A 320 16.60 -54.08 -20.94
N LYS A 321 16.50 -54.48 -22.21
CA LYS A 321 15.22 -54.86 -22.82
C LYS A 321 14.66 -56.12 -22.14
N THR A 322 15.49 -57.15 -21.95
CA THR A 322 15.10 -58.38 -21.26
C THR A 322 14.67 -58.12 -19.81
N LEU A 323 15.40 -57.28 -19.08
CA LEU A 323 15.01 -56.92 -17.71
C LEU A 323 13.66 -56.19 -17.67
N ARG A 324 13.44 -55.21 -18.56
CA ARG A 324 12.14 -54.49 -18.64
C ARG A 324 10.99 -55.41 -19.03
N GLN A 325 11.24 -56.39 -19.90
CA GLN A 325 10.25 -57.40 -20.28
C GLN A 325 9.85 -58.24 -19.06
N ARG A 326 10.82 -58.72 -18.28
CA ARG A 326 10.56 -59.47 -17.03
C ARG A 326 9.81 -58.63 -15.99
N GLU A 327 10.22 -57.36 -15.80
CA GLU A 327 9.54 -56.42 -14.90
C GLU A 327 8.08 -56.21 -15.32
N TYR A 328 7.80 -56.15 -16.63
CA TYR A 328 6.45 -56.02 -17.17
C TYR A 328 5.62 -57.29 -16.96
N GLU A 329 6.18 -58.46 -17.29
CA GLU A 329 5.55 -59.77 -17.09
C GLU A 329 5.18 -60.00 -15.62
N GLN A 330 6.12 -59.70 -14.71
CA GLN A 330 5.90 -59.77 -13.27
C GLN A 330 4.77 -58.83 -12.81
N ARG A 331 4.72 -57.60 -13.34
CA ARG A 331 3.68 -56.62 -12.98
C ARG A 331 2.29 -57.01 -13.47
N HIS A 332 2.21 -57.69 -14.62
CA HIS A 332 0.95 -58.04 -15.27
C HIS A 332 0.54 -59.50 -15.07
N GLY A 333 1.29 -60.28 -14.30
CA GLY A 333 1.03 -61.70 -14.11
C GLY A 333 1.08 -62.51 -15.41
N ILE A 334 1.77 -61.98 -16.43
CA ILE A 334 1.91 -62.66 -17.71
C ILE A 334 3.07 -63.63 -17.53
N THR A 335 2.78 -64.90 -17.23
CA THR A 335 3.76 -65.96 -17.37
C THR A 335 3.96 -66.20 -18.86
N SER A 336 4.94 -65.51 -19.44
CA SER A 336 5.50 -65.94 -20.72
C SER A 336 6.23 -67.25 -20.47
N HIS A 337 5.47 -68.35 -20.43
CA HIS A 337 6.02 -69.69 -20.47
C HIS A 337 6.84 -69.79 -21.76
N ARG A 338 8.15 -69.82 -21.60
CA ARG A 338 9.08 -70.16 -22.66
C ARG A 338 9.81 -71.42 -22.26
#